data_AF-A0A947ATX7-F1
#
_entry.id   AF-A0A947ATX7-F1
#
_cell.length_a   1.000
_cell.length_b   1.000
_cell.length_c   1.000
_cell.angle_alpha   90.00
_cell.angle_beta   90.00
_cell.angle_gamma   90.00
#
_symmetry.space_group_name_H-M   'P 1'
#
loop_
_entity.id
_entity.type
_entity.pdbx_description
1 polymer ?
#
loop_
_entity_poly.entity_id
_entity_poly.type
_entity_poly.pdbx_seq_one_letter_code
_entity_poly.pdbx_strand_id
1 'polypeptide(L)'
;MRTKIIFIALLFLLFAILAVQNTVSTELKFFLWSINTPLIVMIVVIFILGLVIGLISSSMYERKAKKNESSSKYDIADKSTNTVNKS
;
A
#
# COMPACT_ATOMS: atom_id res chain seq x y z
N MET A 1 30.53 0.26 -8.14
CA MET A 1 29.10 -0.03 -8.44
C MET A 1 28.85 -1.50 -8.78
N ARG A 2 29.66 -2.13 -9.65
CA ARG A 2 29.51 -3.54 -10.04
C ARG A 2 29.52 -4.54 -8.87
N THR A 3 30.45 -4.37 -7.92
CA THR A 3 30.54 -5.24 -6.73
C THR A 3 29.34 -5.13 -5.79
N LYS A 4 28.77 -3.93 -5.64
CA LYS A 4 27.53 -3.73 -4.86
C LYS A 4 26.33 -4.43 -5.49
N ILE A 5 26.25 -4.42 -6.83
CA ILE A 5 25.21 -5.14 -7.58
C ILE A 5 25.41 -6.65 -7.50
N ILE A 6 26.65 -7.14 -7.58
CA ILE A 6 26.93 -8.56 -7.34
C ILE A 6 26.49 -8.95 -5.94
N PHE A 7 26.85 -8.17 -4.92
CA PHE A 7 26.46 -8.44 -3.53
C PHE A 7 24.95 -8.43 -3.34
N ILE A 8 24.24 -7.45 -3.92
CA ILE A 8 22.78 -7.38 -3.81
C ILE A 8 22.12 -8.57 -4.51
N ALA A 9 22.62 -8.96 -5.69
CA ALA A 9 22.11 -10.11 -6.43
C ALA A 9 22.36 -11.42 -5.67
N LEU A 10 23.54 -11.57 -5.06
CA LEU A 10 23.88 -12.75 -4.26
C LEU A 10 23.02 -12.85 -3.01
N LEU A 11 22.79 -11.71 -2.34
CA LEU A 11 21.92 -11.63 -1.16
C LEU A 11 20.47 -11.97 -1.52
N PHE A 12 19.99 -11.46 -2.66
CA PHE A 12 18.64 -11.73 -3.16
C PHE A 12 18.47 -13.20 -3.56
N LEU A 13 19.48 -13.79 -4.22
CA LEU A 13 19.51 -15.20 -4.57
C LEU A 13 19.49 -16.08 -3.32
N LEU A 14 20.28 -15.75 -2.30
CA LEU A 14 20.30 -16.48 -1.04
C LEU A 14 18.96 -16.38 -0.30
N PHE A 15 18.37 -15.18 -0.28
CA PHE A 15 17.03 -14.98 0.26
C PHE A 15 15.97 -15.82 -0.47
N ALA A 16 16.02 -15.85 -1.80
CA ALA A 16 15.09 -16.67 -2.60
C ALA A 16 15.27 -18.17 -2.30
N ILE A 17 16.50 -18.65 -2.21
CA ILE A 17 16.79 -20.04 -1.84
C ILE A 17 16.26 -20.35 -0.43
N LEU A 18 16.49 -19.47 0.55
CA LEU A 18 15.96 -19.65 1.91
C LEU A 18 14.43 -19.62 1.92
N ALA A 19 13.78 -18.78 1.13
CA ALA A 19 12.33 -18.73 1.03
C ALA A 19 11.75 -20.02 0.41
N VAL A 20 12.39 -20.53 -0.65
CA VAL A 20 12.03 -21.80 -1.30
C VAL A 20 12.31 -22.99 -0.39
N GLN A 21 13.39 -22.98 0.40
CA GLN A 21 13.66 -24.06 1.36
C GLN A 21 12.75 -23.99 2.59
N ASN A 22 12.40 -22.79 3.06
CA ASN A 22 11.40 -22.57 4.10
C ASN A 22 9.96 -22.65 3.56
N THR A 23 9.77 -23.18 2.35
CA THR A 23 8.48 -23.58 1.80
C THR A 23 8.03 -24.86 2.51
N VAL A 24 7.70 -24.72 3.80
CA VAL A 24 6.99 -25.76 4.54
C VAL A 24 5.55 -25.73 4.06
N SER A 25 5.13 -26.82 3.42
CA SER A 25 3.76 -27.04 3.01
C SER A 25 2.86 -26.98 4.25
N THR A 26 2.04 -25.95 4.33
CA THR A 26 1.16 -25.71 5.47
C THR A 26 -0.28 -25.95 5.01
N GLU A 27 -1.00 -26.78 5.74
CA GLU A 27 -2.41 -27.03 5.46
C GLU A 27 -3.24 -25.85 5.95
N LEU A 28 -3.85 -25.12 5.02
CA LEU A 28 -4.76 -24.02 5.34
C LEU A 28 -6.18 -24.54 5.34
N LYS A 29 -6.83 -24.48 6.49
CA LYS A 29 -8.25 -24.78 6.64
C LYS A 29 -9.04 -23.49 6.62
N PHE A 30 -9.66 -23.20 5.50
CA PHE A 30 -10.72 -22.20 5.39
C PHE A 30 -12.06 -22.80 5.86
N PHE A 31 -13.08 -21.94 5.98
CA PHE A 31 -14.38 -22.29 6.56
C PHE A 31 -15.04 -23.54 5.93
N LEU A 32 -14.82 -23.77 4.62
CA LEU A 32 -15.34 -24.94 3.90
C LEU A 32 -14.29 -25.74 3.12
N TRP A 33 -13.06 -25.23 2.98
CA TRP A 33 -12.04 -25.81 2.11
C TRP A 33 -10.70 -25.96 2.82
N SER A 34 -9.99 -27.05 2.55
CA SER A 34 -8.59 -27.21 2.92
C SER A 34 -7.71 -27.17 1.68
N ILE A 35 -6.67 -26.34 1.72
CA ILE A 35 -5.71 -26.20 0.62
C ILE A 35 -4.32 -26.36 1.22
N ASN A 36 -3.52 -27.22 0.61
CA ASN A 36 -2.14 -27.42 1.01
C ASN A 36 -1.23 -26.55 0.13
N THR A 37 -0.72 -25.47 0.70
CA THR A 37 0.10 -24.49 -0.03
C THR A 37 1.29 -24.05 0.82
N PRO A 38 2.40 -23.70 0.18
CA PRO A 38 3.52 -23.06 0.85
C PRO A 38 3.12 -21.79 1.62
N LEU A 39 3.58 -21.65 2.87
CA LEU A 39 3.33 -20.46 3.68
C LEU A 39 3.79 -19.17 2.95
N ILE A 40 4.92 -19.24 2.25
CA ILE A 40 5.49 -18.09 1.53
C ILE A 40 4.55 -17.55 0.43
N VAL A 41 3.85 -18.44 -0.28
CA VAL A 41 2.88 -18.04 -1.31
C VAL A 41 1.74 -17.25 -0.66
N MET A 42 1.28 -17.69 0.51
CA MET A 42 0.20 -17.00 1.21
C MET A 42 0.63 -15.64 1.76
N ILE A 43 1.85 -15.52 2.31
CA ILE A 43 2.42 -14.24 2.74
C ILE A 43 2.44 -13.24 1.58
N VAL A 44 2.88 -13.68 0.39
CA VAL A 44 2.93 -12.83 -0.80
C VAL A 44 1.52 -12.38 -1.23
N VAL A 45 0.54 -13.30 -1.25
CA VAL A 45 -0.84 -12.96 -1.61
C VAL A 45 -1.45 -11.94 -0.64
N ILE A 46 -1.31 -12.16 0.66
CA ILE A 46 -1.81 -11.23 1.69
C ILE A 46 -1.13 -9.87 1.57
N PHE A 47 0.19 -9.85 1.33
CA PHE A 47 0.94 -8.62 1.16
C PHE A 47 0.46 -7.81 -0.05
N ILE A 48 0.24 -8.47 -1.19
CA ILE A 48 -0.30 -7.82 -2.40
C ILE A 48 -1.70 -7.27 -2.13
N LEU A 49 -2.59 -8.05 -1.50
CA LEU A 49 -3.93 -7.61 -1.15
C LEU A 49 -3.89 -6.38 -0.22
N GLY A 50 -3.05 -6.42 0.82
CA GLY A 50 -2.84 -5.32 1.74
C GLY A 50 -2.33 -4.06 1.04
N LEU A 51 -1.36 -4.20 0.12
CA LEU A 51 -0.87 -3.09 -0.69
C LEU A 51 -1.97 -2.49 -1.57
N VAL A 52 -2.73 -3.32 -2.28
CA VAL A 52 -3.83 -2.85 -3.14
C VAL A 52 -4.87 -2.08 -2.32
N ILE A 53 -5.29 -2.62 -1.17
CA ILE A 53 -6.24 -1.97 -0.26
C ILE A 53 -5.66 -0.65 0.28
N GLY A 54 -4.38 -0.65 0.68
CA GLY A 54 -3.69 0.53 1.17
C GLY A 54 -3.59 1.64 0.13
N LEU A 55 -3.24 1.30 -1.12
CA LEU A 55 -3.17 2.25 -2.23
C LEU A 55 -4.55 2.84 -2.57
N ILE A 56 -5.59 2.01 -2.61
CA ILE A 56 -6.96 2.46 -2.84
C ILE A 56 -7.41 3.41 -1.71
N SER A 57 -7.16 3.02 -0.46
CA SER A 57 -7.54 3.82 0.72
C SER A 57 -6.80 5.15 0.78
N SER A 58 -5.51 5.16 0.46
CA SER A 58 -4.69 6.38 0.40
C SER A 58 -5.20 7.34 -0.67
N SER A 59 -5.49 6.84 -1.88
CA SER A 59 -6.06 7.64 -2.97
C SER A 59 -7.42 8.25 -2.62
N MET A 60 -8.27 7.54 -1.89
CA MET A 60 -9.55 8.07 -1.41
C MET A 60 -9.36 9.14 -0.32
N TYR A 61 -8.37 8.97 0.56
CA TYR A 61 -8.10 9.91 1.64
C TYR A 61 -7.54 11.25 1.11
N GLU A 62 -6.62 11.21 0.15
CA GLU A 62 -6.06 12.41 -0.48
C GLU A 62 -7.13 13.22 -1.25
N ARG A 63 -8.08 12.54 -1.90
CA ARG A 63 -9.20 13.20 -2.58
C ARG A 63 -10.13 13.94 -1.60
N LYS A 64 -10.33 13.42 -0.39
CA LYS A 64 -11.12 14.09 0.65
C LYS A 64 -10.38 15.29 1.24
N ALA A 65 -9.06 15.22 1.40
CA ALA A 65 -8.25 16.34 1.89
C ALA A 65 -8.31 17.56 0.95
N LYS A 66 -8.18 17.35 -0.38
CA LYS A 66 -8.24 18.45 -1.37
C LYS A 66 -9.62 19.13 -1.48
N LYS A 67 -10.71 18.40 -1.20
CA LYS A 67 -12.06 18.97 -1.24
C LYS A 67 -12.29 20.01 -0.14
N ASN A 68 -11.70 19.81 1.04
CA ASN A 68 -11.86 20.71 2.18
C ASN A 68 -11.07 22.02 2.05
N GLU A 69 -9.88 21.97 1.41
CA GLU A 69 -9.11 23.20 1.11
C GLU A 69 -9.82 24.10 0.09
N SER A 70 -10.51 23.49 -0.89
CA SER A 70 -11.21 24.23 -1.93
C SER A 70 -12.38 25.00 -1.34
N SER A 71 -13.25 24.35 -0.55
CA SER A 71 -14.39 25.01 0.11
C SER A 71 -13.96 26.12 1.08
N SER A 72 -12.92 25.88 1.89
CA SER A 72 -12.41 26.92 2.82
C SER A 72 -11.86 28.15 2.10
N LYS A 73 -11.29 28.00 0.90
CA LYS A 73 -10.78 29.12 0.10
C LYS A 73 -11.89 29.96 -0.54
N TYR A 74 -13.01 29.32 -0.95
CA TYR A 74 -14.18 30.04 -1.45
C TYR A 74 -14.89 30.82 -0.34
N ASP A 75 -15.03 30.22 0.85
CA ASP A 75 -15.65 30.89 2.01
C ASP A 75 -14.85 32.11 2.50
N ILE A 76 -13.52 32.09 2.38
CA ILE A 76 -12.67 33.24 2.74
C ILE A 76 -12.69 34.34 1.67
N ALA A 77 -12.71 33.96 0.38
CA ALA A 77 -12.76 34.92 -0.72
C ALA A 77 -14.10 35.69 -0.76
N ASP A 78 -15.22 35.01 -0.51
CA ASP A 78 -16.56 35.63 -0.45
C ASP A 78 -16.71 36.60 0.73
N LYS A 79 -16.07 36.28 1.87
CA LYS A 79 -16.08 37.16 3.05
C LYS A 79 -15.28 38.44 2.83
N SER A 80 -14.16 38.37 2.09
CA SER A 80 -13.31 39.53 1.80
C SER A 80 -13.96 40.51 0.82
N THR A 81 -14.67 40.02 -0.19
CA THR A 81 -15.38 40.86 -1.16
C THR A 81 -16.60 41.56 -0.55
N ASN A 82 -17.34 40.88 0.34
CA ASN A 82 -18.46 41.50 1.07
C ASN A 82 -18.01 42.60 2.04
N THR A 83 -16.81 42.52 2.63
CA THR A 83 -16.30 43.58 3.52
C THR A 83 -15.84 44.82 2.78
N VAL A 84 -15.32 44.68 1.55
CA VAL A 84 -14.84 45.82 0.74
C VAL A 84 -16.00 46.61 0.15
N ASN A 85 -17.13 45.96 -0.16
CA ASN A 85 -18.29 46.62 -0.76
C ASN A 85 -19.22 47.31 0.27
N LYS A 86 -18.88 47.25 1.57
CA LYS A 86 -19.68 47.81 2.67
C LYS A 86 -19.06 49.06 3.32
N SER A 87 -17.88 49.50 2.88
CA SER A 87 -17.27 50.79 3.24
C SER A 87 -17.40 51.79 2.10
#